data_AF-A0AAW5S6D7-F1
#
_entry.id   AF-A0AAW5S6D7-F1
#
_cell.length_a   1.000
_cell.length_b   1.000
_cell.length_c   1.000
_cell.angle_alpha   90.00
_cell.angle_beta   90.00
_cell.angle_gamma   90.00
#
_symmetry.space_group_name_H-M   'P 1'
#
loop_
_entity.id
_entity.type
_entity.pdbx_description
1 polymer ?
#
loop_
_entity_poly.entity_id
_entity_poly.type
_entity_poly.pdbx_seq_one_letter_code
_entity_poly.pdbx_strand_id
1 'polypeptide(L)' 'MSWTRYETRALADISLRGDALHAALEDYIRVQNPQLTDVRLERATATGASGGPPGSRWYQVTYLAEDPERSA' A
#
# COMPACT_ATOMS: atom_id res chain seq x y z
N MET A 1 -15.39 -8.58 12.31
CA MET A 1 -14.25 -8.39 11.40
C MET A 1 -14.38 -7.00 10.81
N SER A 2 -13.75 -6.02 11.46
CA SER A 2 -13.89 -4.60 11.11
C SER A 2 -12.72 -4.21 10.24
N TRP A 3 -12.96 -4.19 8.93
CA TRP A 3 -11.94 -3.80 7.96
C TRP A 3 -11.92 -2.27 7.90
N THR A 4 -10.81 -1.68 8.32
CA THR A 4 -10.65 -0.22 8.29
C THR A 4 -9.95 0.18 7.00
N ARG A 5 -10.51 1.18 6.31
CA ARG A 5 -9.91 1.73 5.09
C ARG A 5 -8.83 2.75 5.48
N TYR A 6 -7.63 2.50 4.99
CA TYR A 6 -6.48 3.37 5.13
C TYR A 6 -6.04 3.89 3.77
N GLU A 7 -5.49 5.09 3.78
CA GLU A 7 -4.88 5.70 2.61
C GLU A 7 -3.43 6.05 2.95
N THR A 8 -2.51 5.58 2.12
CA THR A 8 -1.08 5.86 2.30
C THR A 8 -0.39 6.07 0.96
N ARG A 9 0.86 6.52 1.02
CA ARG A 9 1.74 6.52 -0.14
C ARG A 9 2.73 5.38 -0.01
N ALA A 10 2.76 4.54 -1.03
CA ALA A 10 3.72 3.46 -1.15
C ALA A 10 4.55 3.65 -2.41
N LEU A 11 5.81 3.25 -2.32
CA LEU A 11 6.77 3.36 -3.40
C LEU A 11 6.88 2.02 -4.11
N ALA A 12 6.74 2.03 -5.42
CA ALA A 12 6.92 0.84 -6.24
C ALA A 12 7.67 1.18 -7.53
N ASP A 13 8.28 0.15 -8.10
CA ASP A 13 9.00 0.24 -9.36
C ASP A 13 8.01 0.51 -10.52
N ILE A 14 8.35 1.47 -11.38
CA ILE A 14 7.50 1.90 -12.50
C ILE A 14 7.34 0.84 -13.59
N SER A 15 8.24 -0.16 -13.60
CA SER A 15 8.16 -1.31 -14.50
C SER A 15 7.09 -2.31 -14.07
N LEU A 16 6.71 -2.33 -12.78
CA LEU A 16 5.69 -3.23 -12.25
C LEU A 16 4.30 -2.80 -12.69
N ARG A 17 3.48 -3.78 -13.05
CA ARG A 17 2.09 -3.58 -13.51
C ARG A 17 1.20 -4.70 -13.01
N GLY A 18 -0.11 -4.41 -12.95
CA GLY A 18 -1.12 -5.38 -12.53
C GLY A 18 -0.80 -5.95 -11.14
N ASP A 19 -0.85 -7.28 -11.03
CA ASP A 19 -0.67 -7.99 -9.77
C ASP A 19 0.73 -7.79 -9.17
N ALA A 20 1.77 -7.68 -9.99
CA ALA A 20 3.14 -7.47 -9.51
C ALA A 20 3.30 -6.10 -8.83
N LEU A 21 2.61 -5.07 -9.35
CA LEU A 21 2.55 -3.76 -8.71
C LEU A 21 1.77 -3.84 -7.39
N HIS A 22 0.63 -4.52 -7.38
CA HIS A 22 -0.17 -4.67 -6.16
C HIS A 22 0.60 -5.39 -5.06
N ALA A 23 1.24 -6.52 -5.36
CA ALA A 23 2.03 -7.27 -4.39
C ALA A 23 3.18 -6.43 -3.80
N ALA A 24 3.90 -5.66 -4.62
CA ALA A 24 4.96 -4.79 -4.13
C ALA A 24 4.45 -3.68 -3.21
N LEU A 25 3.30 -3.08 -3.54
CA LEU A 25 2.68 -2.05 -2.70
C LEU A 25 2.13 -2.65 -1.39
N GLU A 26 1.54 -3.84 -1.43
CA GLU A 26 1.08 -4.57 -0.24
C GLU A 26 2.23 -4.89 0.71
N ASP A 27 3.33 -5.40 0.16
CA ASP A 27 4.53 -5.71 0.93
C ASP A 27 5.09 -4.46 1.62
N TYR A 28 5.22 -3.35 0.88
CA TYR A 28 5.65 -2.07 1.44
C TYR A 28 4.76 -1.61 2.61
N ILE A 29 3.43 -1.71 2.44
CA ILE A 29 2.47 -1.32 3.48
C ILE A 29 2.61 -2.22 4.71
N ARG A 30 2.77 -3.53 4.51
CA ARG A 30 2.89 -4.52 5.57
C ARG A 30 4.18 -4.36 6.37
N VAL A 31 5.29 -4.02 5.71
CA VAL A 31 6.57 -3.68 6.37
C VAL A 31 6.46 -2.39 7.20
N GLN A 32 5.78 -1.37 6.69
CA GLN A 32 5.59 -0.10 7.41
C GLN A 32 4.58 -0.20 8.56
N ASN A 33 3.63 -1.14 8.48
CA ASN A 33 2.54 -1.28 9.44
C ASN A 33 2.50 -2.72 9.99
N PRO A 34 3.50 -3.14 10.78
CA PRO A 34 3.57 -4.50 11.31
C PRO A 34 2.43 -4.84 12.29
N GLN A 35 1.74 -3.82 12.82
CA GLN A 35 0.58 -3.95 13.69
C GLN A 35 -0.71 -4.37 12.95
N LEU A 36 -0.77 -4.15 11.63
CA LEU A 36 -1.95 -4.45 10.84
C LEU A 36 -1.99 -5.93 10.51
N THR A 37 -3.12 -6.55 10.80
CA THR A 37 -3.42 -7.92 10.40
C THR A 37 -4.30 -7.91 9.16
N ASP A 38 -4.00 -8.78 8.19
CA ASP A 38 -4.77 -8.94 6.95
C ASP A 38 -4.89 -7.62 6.12
N VAL A 39 -3.77 -7.20 5.53
CA VAL A 39 -3.69 -6.05 4.62
C VAL A 39 -4.10 -6.48 3.20
N ARG A 40 -5.11 -5.79 2.65
CA ARG A 40 -5.58 -5.99 1.28
C ARG A 40 -5.64 -4.68 0.51
N LEU A 41 -4.98 -4.64 -0.63
CA LEU A 41 -4.99 -3.46 -1.49
C LEU A 41 -6.32 -3.34 -2.24
N GLU A 42 -6.90 -2.13 -2.23
CA GLU A 42 -8.16 -1.85 -2.92
C GLU A 42 -7.94 -1.02 -4.19
N ARG A 43 -7.06 -0.02 -4.12
CA ARG A 43 -6.75 0.85 -5.24
C ARG A 43 -5.32 1.38 -5.13
N ALA A 44 -4.60 1.40 -6.25
CA ALA A 44 -3.32 2.08 -6.40
C ALA A 44 -3.39 3.13 -7.52
N THR A 45 -3.17 4.39 -7.19
CA THR A 45 -3.15 5.51 -8.15
C THR A 45 -1.76 6.11 -8.21
N ALA A 46 -1.14 6.14 -9.39
CA ALA A 46 0.15 6.78 -9.59
C ALA A 46 0.05 8.29 -9.32
N THR A 47 0.82 8.82 -8.36
CA THR A 47 0.74 10.25 -7.96
C THR A 47 1.65 11.17 -8.78
N GLY A 48 2.38 10.62 -9.76
CA GLY A 48 3.27 11.39 -10.63
C GLY A 48 4.54 11.94 -9.95
N ALA A 49 4.61 11.94 -8.62
CA ALA A 49 5.75 12.48 -7.87
C ALA A 49 7.01 11.64 -8.10
N SER A 50 8.01 12.26 -8.73
CA SER A 50 9.34 11.73 -9.02
C SER A 50 10.29 11.87 -7.81
N GLY A 51 9.80 11.54 -6.61
CA GLY A 51 10.54 11.66 -5.35
C GLY A 51 11.10 10.33 -4.85
N GLY A 52 11.25 9.34 -5.73
CA GLY A 52 11.74 8.01 -5.40
C GLY A 52 13.12 7.72 -5.99
N PRO A 53 13.74 6.57 -5.66
CA PRO A 53 14.90 6.05 -6.37
C PRO A 53 14.66 5.99 -7.90
N PRO A 54 15.74 6.02 -8.71
CA PRO A 54 15.62 5.85 -10.16
C PRO A 54 14.81 4.59 -10.49
N GLY A 55 13.79 4.73 -11.35
CA GLY A 55 12.90 3.61 -11.70
C GLY A 55 11.74 3.36 -10.73
N SER A 56 11.56 4.18 -9.68
CA SER A 56 10.41 4.07 -8.77
C SER A 56 9.51 5.31 -8.82
N ARG A 57 8.23 5.11 -8.50
CA ARG A 57 7.23 6.18 -8.41
C ARG A 57 6.38 6.00 -7.16
N TRP A 58 5.90 7.13 -6.63
CA TRP A 58 4.92 7.14 -5.56
C TRP A 58 3.51 6.81 -6.06
N TYR A 59 2.86 5.86 -5.41
CA TYR A 59 1.47 5.51 -5.63
C TYR A 59 0.68 5.86 -4.38
N GLN A 60 -0.45 6.55 -4.57
CA GLN A 60 -1.48 6.70 -3.54
C GLN A 60 -2.23 5.38 -3.50
N VAL A 61 -2.12 4.69 -2.37
CA VAL A 61 -2.70 3.38 -2.17
C VAL A 61 -3.81 3.49 -1.13
N THR A 62 -4.99 3.02 -1.52
CA THR A 62 -6.10 2.77 -0.61
C THR A 62 -6.12 1.28 -0.34
N TYR A 63 -6.06 0.90 0.93
CA TYR A 63 -6.06 -0.49 1.36
C TYR A 63 -6.99 -0.67 2.56
N LEU A 64 -7.45 -1.89 2.75
CA LEU A 64 -8.22 -2.29 3.92
C LEU A 64 -7.31 -3.15 4.80
N ALA A 65 -7.36 -2.93 6.10
CA ALA A 65 -6.66 -3.75 7.06
C ALA A 65 -7.49 -3.92 8.33
N GLU A 66 -7.32 -5.06 9.00
CA GLU A 66 -7.85 -5.25 10.34
C GLU A 66 -6.85 -4.68 11.34
N ASP A 67 -7.28 -3.64 12.03
CA ASP A 67 -6.54 -2.99 13.10
C ASP A 67 -7.07 -3.49 14.45
N PRO A 68 -6.30 -4.32 15.18
CA PRO A 68 -6.75 -4.88 16.44
C PRO A 68 -6.92 -3.80 17.52
N GLU A 69 -6.21 -2.67 17.43
CA GLU A 69 -6.31 -1.59 18.42
C GLU A 69 -7.54 -0.70 18.24
N ARG A 70 -8.03 -0.48 17.01
CA ARG A 70 -9.31 0.23 16.76
C ARG A 70 -10.55 -0.57 17.09
N SER A 71 -10.40 -1.86 17.34
CA SER A 71 -11.50 -2.79 17.63
C SER A 71 -11.74 -2.98 19.13
N ALA A 72 -11.02 -2.25 19.99
CA ALA A 72 -11.09 -2.30 21.46
C ALA A 72 -12.07 -1.26 22.04
#